data_AF-A0A1I7YDP6-F1
#
_entry.id   AF-A0A1I7YDP6-F1
#
_cell.length_a   1.000
_cell.length_b   1.000
_cell.length_c   1.000
_cell.angle_alpha   90.00
_cell.angle_beta   90.00
_cell.angle_gamma   90.00
#
_symmetry.space_group_name_H-M   'P 1'
#
loop_
_entity.id
_entity.type
_entity.pdbx_description
1 polymer ?
#
loop_
_entity_poly.entity_id
_entity_poly.type
_entity_poly.pdbx_seq_one_letter_code
_entity_poly.pdbx_strand_id
1 'polypeptide(L)'
;MNTVPFVFCERVCDTLSDHVIHHAEKLSGYYGKLAQIACGKRAHYYGPVEWGIEGRGYLEYDDDHLYEPEEIKAVPKKFVRHVTIELSDPENGNVFREVVKLFPYAIYRLSLESSSINEAWIDFANSLKRFNMTIENKLEDSAIPLFRKLIEGRTICKLTIDDTVCEGETLEALKSIISQDQFEELTILRNAGVVREFLQFWWDNSGKLTGKSLILKEIHEGHDKLVEFFLQRSGETPQFHILQGTKDLVFGMRFHLDVCSKEECDFIDKYYRHNQIVFEEPSCVYKFKGGEGDAQRTLYISFDCNNAFEVARYSPRRFAKRYARREKRSYHESDTESDESTSGGDWHSDLCDWGTTERPASRKGHKNLSFIRDASHIRLFFA
;
A
#
# COMPACT_ATOMS: atom_id res chain seq x y z
N MET A 1 -13.65 -12.56 20.22
CA MET A 1 -12.20 -12.83 20.14
C MET A 1 -11.53 -13.13 21.49
N ASN A 2 -12.22 -13.04 22.63
CA ASN A 2 -11.60 -13.30 23.94
C ASN A 2 -11.27 -14.78 24.22
N THR A 3 -11.67 -15.69 23.34
CA THR A 3 -11.36 -17.12 23.41
C THR A 3 -10.02 -17.49 22.76
N VAL A 4 -9.38 -16.55 22.07
CA VAL A 4 -8.09 -16.76 21.40
C VAL A 4 -6.97 -16.63 22.44
N PRO A 5 -5.97 -17.53 22.46
CA PRO A 5 -4.86 -17.43 23.40
C PRO A 5 -4.15 -16.07 23.34
N PHE A 6 -3.80 -15.53 24.50
CA PHE A 6 -3.15 -14.22 24.60
C PHE A 6 -1.86 -14.11 23.77
N VAL A 7 -1.04 -15.18 23.78
CA VAL A 7 0.21 -15.26 23.01
C VAL A 7 -0.03 -15.15 21.50
N PHE A 8 -1.15 -15.68 21.01
CA PHE A 8 -1.51 -15.52 19.61
C PHE A 8 -1.87 -14.06 19.30
N CYS A 9 -2.62 -13.40 20.19
CA CYS A 9 -2.99 -12.00 20.04
C CYS A 9 -1.74 -11.09 20.01
N GLU A 10 -0.80 -11.31 20.94
CA GLU A 10 0.48 -10.60 20.99
C GLU A 10 1.26 -10.81 19.69
N ARG A 11 1.37 -12.06 19.24
CA ARG A 11 2.06 -12.39 17.99
C ARG A 11 1.42 -11.75 16.76
N VAL A 12 0.08 -11.70 16.70
CA VAL A 12 -0.62 -10.99 15.63
C VAL A 12 -0.26 -9.52 15.66
N CYS A 13 -0.40 -8.84 16.80
CA CYS A 13 -0.04 -7.42 16.96
C CYS A 13 1.42 -7.13 16.57
N ASP A 14 2.36 -8.03 16.88
CA ASP A 14 3.77 -7.87 16.46
C ASP A 14 3.94 -7.91 14.93
N THR A 15 3.05 -8.61 14.21
CA THR A 15 3.15 -8.82 12.75
C THR A 15 2.32 -7.85 11.91
N LEU A 16 1.39 -7.11 12.50
CA LEU A 16 0.57 -6.13 11.77
C LEU A 16 1.47 -5.01 11.20
N SER A 17 1.08 -4.42 10.07
CA SER A 17 1.70 -3.16 9.63
C SER A 17 1.30 -2.02 10.56
N ASP A 18 2.05 -0.91 10.53
CA ASP A 18 1.78 0.26 11.39
C ASP A 18 0.35 0.78 11.18
N HIS A 19 -0.07 0.86 9.93
CA HIS A 19 -1.44 1.22 9.63
C HIS A 19 -2.47 0.26 10.25
N VAL A 20 -2.31 -1.05 10.06
CA VAL A 20 -3.30 -2.03 10.53
C VAL A 20 -3.32 -2.09 12.06
N ILE A 21 -2.18 -1.89 12.72
CA ILE A 21 -2.14 -1.86 14.18
C ILE A 21 -2.90 -0.65 14.72
N HIS A 22 -2.78 0.54 14.12
CA HIS A 22 -3.56 1.73 14.50
C HIS A 22 -5.08 1.49 14.46
N HIS A 23 -5.58 0.75 13.47
CA HIS A 23 -7.00 0.37 13.47
C HIS A 23 -7.31 -0.69 14.52
N ALA A 24 -6.39 -1.62 14.76
CA ALA A 24 -6.54 -2.63 15.78
C ALA A 24 -6.62 -2.03 17.19
N GLU A 25 -6.01 -0.86 17.46
CA GLU A 25 -6.12 -0.13 18.74
C GLU A 25 -7.58 0.20 19.10
N LYS A 26 -8.42 0.40 18.09
CA LYS A 26 -9.85 0.74 18.24
C LYS A 26 -10.71 -0.47 18.60
N LEU A 27 -10.18 -1.68 18.53
CA LEU A 27 -10.89 -2.90 18.91
C LEU A 27 -11.10 -2.94 20.43
N SER A 28 -12.16 -3.59 20.89
CA SER A 28 -12.38 -3.78 22.32
C SER A 28 -11.65 -5.03 22.85
N GLY A 29 -11.51 -5.13 24.18
CA GLY A 29 -10.94 -6.31 24.84
C GLY A 29 -9.41 -6.41 24.74
N TYR A 30 -8.89 -7.64 24.74
CA TYR A 30 -7.45 -7.89 24.79
C TYR A 30 -6.70 -7.44 23.53
N TYR A 31 -7.32 -7.60 22.35
CA TYR A 31 -6.70 -7.22 21.08
C TYR A 31 -6.45 -5.72 20.98
N GLY A 32 -7.44 -4.89 21.31
CA GLY A 32 -7.25 -3.43 21.29
C GLY A 32 -6.20 -2.96 22.28
N LYS A 33 -6.20 -3.50 23.51
CA LYS A 33 -5.18 -3.19 24.52
C LYS A 33 -3.78 -3.59 24.06
N LEU A 34 -3.62 -4.78 23.47
CA LEU A 34 -2.34 -5.23 22.94
C LEU A 34 -1.89 -4.40 21.75
N ALA A 35 -2.81 -4.08 20.83
CA ALA A 35 -2.53 -3.22 19.69
C ALA A 35 -2.09 -1.84 20.16
N GLN A 36 -2.75 -1.25 21.15
CA GLN A 36 -2.37 0.04 21.72
C GLN A 36 -0.97 0.01 22.35
N ILE A 37 -0.67 -1.03 23.13
CA ILE A 37 0.65 -1.20 23.74
C ILE A 37 1.73 -1.40 22.67
N ALA A 38 1.45 -2.22 21.65
CA ALA A 38 2.40 -2.51 20.60
C ALA A 38 2.58 -1.30 19.67
N CYS A 39 1.54 -0.52 19.42
CA CYS A 39 1.60 0.70 18.63
C CYS A 39 2.47 1.76 19.33
N GLY A 40 2.14 2.14 20.56
CA GLY A 40 2.92 3.15 21.32
C GLY A 40 4.30 2.66 21.80
N LYS A 41 4.74 1.48 21.36
CA LYS A 41 6.11 0.99 21.56
C LYS A 41 6.85 0.76 20.26
N ARG A 42 6.20 0.83 19.10
CA ARG A 42 6.88 0.59 17.82
C ARG A 42 7.90 1.69 17.58
N ALA A 43 9.05 1.26 17.10
CA ALA A 43 10.13 2.14 16.72
C ALA A 43 10.55 1.89 15.28
N HIS A 44 10.97 2.96 14.61
CA HIS A 44 11.67 2.90 13.34
C HIS A 44 13.10 3.36 13.55
N TYR A 45 14.07 2.52 13.19
CA TYR A 45 15.46 2.98 13.11
C TYR A 45 15.74 3.58 11.76
N TYR A 46 16.42 4.71 11.76
CA TYR A 46 16.93 5.35 10.58
C TYR A 46 18.44 5.50 10.71
N GLY A 47 19.19 4.99 9.74
CA GLY A 47 20.65 5.04 9.72
C GLY A 47 21.17 5.48 8.35
N PRO A 48 21.54 6.78 8.18
CA PRO A 48 22.16 7.23 6.95
C PRO A 48 23.59 6.68 6.89
N VAL A 49 24.03 6.24 5.72
CA VAL A 49 25.39 5.79 5.46
C VAL A 49 25.96 6.56 4.29
N GLU A 50 26.91 7.41 4.65
CA GLU A 50 27.62 8.29 3.74
C GLU A 50 29.07 7.82 3.66
N TRP A 51 29.56 7.54 2.46
CA TRP A 51 30.98 7.26 2.20
C TRP A 51 31.46 6.04 2.98
N GLY A 52 30.59 5.02 3.09
CA GLY A 52 30.85 3.82 3.88
C GLY A 52 30.97 4.05 5.39
N ILE A 53 30.54 5.19 5.92
CA ILE A 53 30.54 5.51 7.34
C ILE A 53 29.09 5.67 7.81
N GLU A 54 28.72 5.03 8.92
CA GLU A 54 27.43 5.27 9.55
C GLU A 54 27.38 6.73 10.02
N GLY A 55 26.44 7.49 9.47
CA GLY A 55 26.06 8.77 10.03
C GLY A 55 25.39 8.59 11.39
N ARG A 56 24.94 9.71 11.97
CA ARG A 56 24.20 9.64 13.24
C ARG A 56 22.80 9.08 12.99
N GLY A 57 22.64 7.77 13.21
CA GLY A 57 21.34 7.13 13.20
C GLY A 57 20.47 7.55 14.40
N TYR A 58 19.16 7.33 14.28
CA TYR A 58 18.20 7.62 15.35
C TYR A 58 17.06 6.59 15.36
N LEU A 59 16.36 6.48 16.49
CA LEU A 59 15.08 5.80 16.57
C LEU A 59 13.94 6.81 16.63
N GLU A 60 12.93 6.60 15.82
CA GLU A 60 11.68 7.36 15.80
C GLU A 60 10.57 6.60 16.55
N TYR A 61 9.85 7.28 17.44
CA TYR A 61 8.72 6.79 18.24
C TYR A 61 7.64 7.85 18.37
N ASP A 62 6.40 7.62 17.93
CA ASP A 62 5.27 8.55 18.18
C ASP A 62 5.65 10.06 18.05
N ASP A 63 6.37 10.41 16.96
CA ASP A 63 6.94 11.74 16.64
C ASP A 63 8.20 12.19 17.42
N ASP A 64 8.63 11.46 18.45
CA ASP A 64 9.87 11.66 19.19
C ASP A 64 11.06 10.94 18.53
N HIS A 65 12.27 11.46 18.76
CA HIS A 65 13.51 10.95 18.18
C HIS A 65 14.57 10.71 19.26
N LEU A 66 15.15 9.51 19.28
CA LEU A 66 16.28 9.14 20.14
C LEU A 66 17.56 9.08 19.33
N TYR A 67 18.52 9.94 19.65
CA TYR A 67 19.80 10.05 18.95
C TYR A 67 20.98 9.41 19.69
N GLU A 68 20.88 9.26 21.01
CA GLU A 68 22.01 8.78 21.81
C GLU A 68 22.17 7.26 21.65
N PRO A 69 23.36 6.76 21.24
CA PRO A 69 23.58 5.34 20.98
C PRO A 69 23.28 4.42 22.17
N GLU A 70 23.50 4.89 23.40
CA GLU A 70 23.20 4.15 24.63
C GLU A 70 21.69 3.98 24.82
N GLU A 71 20.91 5.03 24.53
CA GLU A 71 19.45 5.00 24.60
C GLU A 71 18.87 4.09 23.50
N ILE A 72 19.41 4.20 22.28
CA ILE A 72 19.05 3.32 21.15
C ILE A 72 19.31 1.86 21.48
N LYS A 73 20.45 1.54 22.13
CA LYS A 73 20.78 0.17 22.55
C LYS A 73 19.92 -0.33 23.72
N ALA A 74 19.42 0.57 24.56
CA ALA A 74 18.56 0.23 25.69
C ALA A 74 17.14 -0.16 25.25
N VAL A 75 16.72 0.24 24.04
CA VAL A 75 15.43 -0.13 23.47
C VAL A 75 15.33 -1.65 23.27
N PRO A 76 14.24 -2.29 23.71
CA PRO A 76 13.99 -3.69 23.42
C PRO A 76 13.87 -3.92 21.90
N LYS A 77 14.80 -4.70 21.33
CA LYS A 77 14.91 -4.99 19.89
C LYS A 77 13.62 -5.46 19.20
N LYS A 78 12.71 -6.10 19.94
CA LYS A 78 11.41 -6.56 19.41
C LYS A 78 10.48 -5.41 19.01
N PHE A 79 10.69 -4.23 19.58
CA PHE A 79 9.91 -3.03 19.33
C PHE A 79 10.38 -2.26 18.11
N VAL A 80 11.64 -2.43 17.70
CA VAL A 80 12.15 -1.89 16.44
C VAL A 80 11.70 -2.78 15.30
N ARG A 81 10.64 -2.37 14.59
CA ARG A 81 10.01 -3.18 13.54
C ARG A 81 10.52 -2.84 12.15
N HIS A 82 10.95 -1.60 11.96
CA HIS A 82 11.45 -1.11 10.68
C HIS A 82 12.85 -0.54 10.88
N VAL A 83 13.74 -0.87 9.95
CA VAL A 83 15.09 -0.34 9.87
C VAL A 83 15.27 0.20 8.47
N THR A 84 15.38 1.51 8.35
CA THR A 84 15.73 2.19 7.09
C THR A 84 17.21 2.51 7.10
N ILE A 85 17.91 2.07 6.06
CA ILE A 85 19.32 2.37 5.83
C ILE A 85 19.39 3.13 4.53
N GLU A 86 19.88 4.37 4.57
CA GLU A 86 20.03 5.22 3.39
C GLU A 86 21.48 5.21 2.92
N LEU A 87 21.65 5.10 1.61
CA LEU A 87 22.94 4.79 0.99
C LEU A 87 23.23 5.83 -0.07
N SER A 88 24.00 6.84 0.30
CA SER A 88 24.46 7.86 -0.65
C SER A 88 25.77 7.43 -1.31
N ASP A 89 26.63 6.68 -0.60
CA ASP A 89 27.83 6.05 -1.16
C ASP A 89 28.24 4.77 -0.39
N PRO A 90 28.05 3.57 -0.99
CA PRO A 90 28.19 2.32 -0.27
C PRO A 90 29.62 1.76 -0.21
N GLU A 91 30.70 2.56 -0.13
CA GLU A 91 32.09 2.06 -0.17
C GLU A 91 32.42 0.92 0.83
N ASN A 92 31.76 0.87 1.99
CA ASN A 92 32.06 -0.09 3.06
C ASN A 92 30.83 -0.86 3.55
N GLY A 93 30.74 -2.14 3.17
CA GLY A 93 29.67 -3.05 3.58
C GLY A 93 29.65 -3.45 5.07
N ASN A 94 30.66 -3.12 5.86
CA ASN A 94 30.75 -3.58 7.25
C ASN A 94 29.80 -2.84 8.20
N VAL A 95 29.51 -1.57 7.93
CA VAL A 95 28.65 -0.73 8.76
C VAL A 95 27.30 -1.39 9.01
N PHE A 96 26.71 -1.96 7.95
CA PHE A 96 25.36 -2.51 8.01
C PHE A 96 25.22 -3.75 8.89
N ARG A 97 26.31 -4.51 9.09
CA ARG A 97 26.28 -5.75 9.88
C ARG A 97 26.01 -5.48 11.36
N GLU A 98 26.46 -4.34 11.88
CA GLU A 98 26.21 -3.96 13.27
C GLU A 98 24.75 -3.55 13.49
N VAL A 99 24.16 -2.78 12.56
CA VAL A 99 22.73 -2.44 12.58
C VAL A 99 21.86 -3.70 12.53
N VAL A 100 22.24 -4.69 11.71
CA VAL A 100 21.50 -5.96 11.64
C VAL A 100 21.56 -6.75 12.95
N LYS A 101 22.73 -6.81 13.60
CA LYS A 101 22.89 -7.42 14.93
C LYS A 101 22.12 -6.67 16.01
N LEU A 102 21.98 -5.36 15.85
CA LEU A 102 21.24 -4.52 16.78
C LEU A 102 19.74 -4.81 16.68
N PHE A 103 19.18 -4.97 15.48
CA PHE A 103 17.73 -5.12 15.25
C PHE A 103 17.34 -6.37 14.44
N PRO A 104 17.66 -7.59 14.91
CA PRO A 104 17.53 -8.82 14.11
C PRO A 104 16.10 -9.23 13.73
N TYR A 105 15.08 -8.57 14.28
CA TYR A 105 13.66 -8.87 14.03
C TYR A 105 12.98 -7.85 13.12
N ALA A 106 13.71 -6.82 12.68
CA ALA A 106 13.19 -5.74 11.87
C ALA A 106 12.99 -6.17 10.42
N ILE A 107 12.10 -5.44 9.74
CA ILE A 107 11.97 -5.41 8.29
C ILE A 107 12.91 -4.32 7.79
N TYR A 108 13.89 -4.71 6.99
CA TYR A 108 14.87 -3.79 6.45
C TYR A 108 14.33 -3.10 5.19
N ARG A 109 14.51 -1.79 5.13
CA ARG A 109 14.35 -0.95 3.95
C ARG A 109 15.71 -0.37 3.61
N LEU A 110 16.22 -0.69 2.42
CA LEU A 110 17.46 -0.11 1.91
C LEU A 110 17.07 0.97 0.88
N SER A 111 17.40 2.23 1.14
CA SER A 111 17.25 3.31 0.15
C SER A 111 18.60 3.55 -0.51
N LEU A 112 18.65 3.40 -1.83
CA LEU A 112 19.82 3.66 -2.64
C LEU A 112 19.65 5.00 -3.33
N GLU A 113 20.33 6.01 -2.78
CA GLU A 113 20.45 7.34 -3.35
C GLU A 113 21.63 7.43 -4.33
N SER A 114 22.60 6.52 -4.25
CA SER A 114 23.71 6.48 -5.21
C SER A 114 23.30 5.91 -6.56
N SER A 115 23.90 6.42 -7.65
CA SER A 115 23.88 5.77 -8.97
C SER A 115 24.79 4.53 -9.02
N SER A 116 25.71 4.41 -8.06
CA SER A 116 26.71 3.36 -8.01
C SER A 116 26.39 2.30 -6.96
N ILE A 117 26.84 1.07 -7.21
CA ILE A 117 26.73 -0.06 -6.27
C ILE A 117 28.07 -0.81 -6.31
N ASN A 118 28.51 -1.37 -5.18
CA ASN A 118 29.68 -2.24 -5.14
C ASN A 118 29.37 -3.65 -4.63
N GLU A 119 30.33 -4.56 -4.77
CA GLU A 119 30.16 -5.96 -4.38
C GLU A 119 29.92 -6.15 -2.89
N ALA A 120 30.59 -5.38 -2.04
CA ALA A 120 30.47 -5.49 -0.58
C ALA A 120 29.02 -5.20 -0.12
N TRP A 121 28.37 -4.21 -0.74
CA TRP A 121 26.97 -3.91 -0.50
C TRP A 121 26.05 -5.01 -1.00
N ILE A 122 26.29 -5.57 -2.20
CA ILE A 122 25.50 -6.69 -2.74
C ILE A 122 25.57 -7.90 -1.81
N ASP A 123 26.77 -8.22 -1.33
CA ASP A 123 26.98 -9.35 -0.42
C ASP A 123 26.27 -9.12 0.92
N PHE A 124 26.25 -7.86 1.41
CA PHE A 124 25.44 -7.49 2.58
C PHE A 124 23.94 -7.67 2.31
N ALA A 125 23.41 -7.08 1.24
CA ALA A 125 21.99 -7.14 0.93
C ALA A 125 21.52 -8.60 0.72
N ASN A 126 22.35 -9.43 0.09
CA ASN A 126 22.10 -10.87 -0.05
C ASN A 126 22.23 -11.67 1.25
N SER A 127 22.89 -11.14 2.28
CA SER A 127 22.91 -11.76 3.62
C SER A 127 21.59 -11.57 4.39
N LEU A 128 20.77 -10.60 3.98
CA LEU A 128 19.45 -10.37 4.56
C LEU A 128 18.46 -11.43 4.06
N LYS A 129 17.63 -11.96 4.96
CA LYS A 129 16.62 -12.96 4.59
C LYS A 129 15.59 -12.39 3.61
N ARG A 130 15.09 -11.18 3.88
CA ARG A 130 14.17 -10.41 3.04
C ARG A 130 14.33 -8.92 3.35
N PHE A 131 14.23 -8.08 2.33
CA PHE A 131 14.22 -6.63 2.51
C PHE A 131 13.43 -5.90 1.41
N ASN A 132 13.07 -4.66 1.72
CA ASN A 132 12.48 -3.72 0.78
C ASN A 132 13.58 -2.80 0.24
N MET A 133 13.53 -2.48 -1.04
CA MET A 133 14.52 -1.61 -1.68
C MET A 133 13.84 -0.37 -2.25
N THR A 134 14.53 0.76 -2.20
CA THR A 134 14.19 1.99 -2.93
C THR A 134 15.40 2.39 -3.77
N ILE A 135 15.18 2.72 -5.05
CA ILE A 135 16.21 3.22 -5.96
C ILE A 135 15.73 4.58 -6.45
N GLU A 136 16.40 5.63 -5.99
CA GLU A 136 15.99 7.00 -6.28
C GLU A 136 16.69 7.58 -7.50
N ASN A 137 17.89 7.09 -7.80
CA ASN A 137 18.72 7.60 -8.89
C ASN A 137 19.02 6.54 -9.94
N LYS A 138 19.26 7.00 -11.17
CA LYS A 138 19.58 6.12 -12.30
C LYS A 138 20.87 5.38 -12.03
N LEU A 139 20.81 4.05 -12.07
CA LEU A 139 21.99 3.21 -11.91
C LEU A 139 22.96 3.41 -13.07
N GLU A 140 24.24 3.53 -12.76
CA GLU A 140 25.32 3.51 -13.75
C GLU A 140 25.39 2.15 -14.45
N ASP A 141 25.87 2.13 -15.69
CA ASP A 141 26.01 0.89 -16.47
C ASP A 141 26.87 -0.16 -15.75
N SER A 142 27.85 0.29 -14.95
CA SER A 142 28.69 -0.56 -14.10
C SER A 142 27.94 -1.19 -12.92
N ALA A 143 26.88 -0.54 -12.42
CA ALA A 143 26.06 -1.00 -11.30
C ALA A 143 24.97 -2.00 -11.74
N ILE A 144 24.57 -1.99 -13.01
CA ILE A 144 23.52 -2.89 -13.55
C ILE A 144 23.87 -4.38 -13.36
N PRO A 145 25.08 -4.86 -13.69
CA PRO A 145 25.46 -6.26 -13.44
C PRO A 145 25.37 -6.65 -11.95
N LEU A 146 25.72 -5.73 -11.05
CA LEU A 146 25.62 -5.95 -9.61
C LEU A 146 24.15 -5.98 -9.15
N PHE A 147 23.31 -5.08 -9.66
CA PHE A 147 21.88 -5.13 -9.40
C PHE A 147 21.25 -6.44 -9.89
N ARG A 148 21.69 -6.98 -11.03
CA ARG A 148 21.28 -8.33 -11.48
C ARG A 148 21.72 -9.42 -10.49
N LYS A 149 22.96 -9.39 -10.01
CA LYS A 149 23.46 -10.30 -8.94
C LYS A 149 22.61 -10.20 -7.67
N LEU A 150 22.11 -9.02 -7.33
CA LEU A 150 21.17 -8.85 -6.20
C LEU A 150 19.82 -9.53 -6.48
N ILE A 151 19.27 -9.31 -7.67
CA ILE A 151 18.00 -9.92 -8.09
C ILE A 151 18.12 -11.45 -8.06
N GLU A 152 19.22 -12.02 -8.53
CA GLU A 152 19.49 -13.46 -8.48
C GLU A 152 19.51 -14.03 -7.06
N GLY A 153 19.88 -13.21 -6.08
CA GLY A 153 19.84 -13.57 -4.65
C GLY A 153 18.43 -13.79 -4.09
N ARG A 154 17.37 -13.31 -4.78
CA ARG A 154 15.95 -13.49 -4.41
C ARG A 154 15.62 -13.01 -2.98
N THR A 155 16.25 -11.92 -2.56
CA THR A 155 16.10 -11.35 -1.21
C THR A 155 15.16 -10.14 -1.18
N ILE A 156 14.98 -9.47 -2.31
CA ILE A 156 14.06 -8.32 -2.43
C ILE A 156 12.61 -8.82 -2.47
N CYS A 157 11.77 -8.27 -1.58
CA CYS A 157 10.32 -8.52 -1.58
C CYS A 157 9.49 -7.33 -2.09
N LYS A 158 9.98 -6.11 -1.92
CA LYS A 158 9.34 -4.90 -2.44
C LYS A 158 10.38 -3.97 -3.03
N LEU A 159 10.05 -3.32 -4.14
CA LEU A 159 10.93 -2.37 -4.80
C LEU A 159 10.17 -1.08 -5.11
N THR A 160 10.75 0.05 -4.72
CA THR A 160 10.33 1.38 -5.15
C THR A 160 11.39 1.95 -6.07
N ILE A 161 10.99 2.52 -7.20
CA ILE A 161 11.91 3.07 -8.19
C ILE A 161 11.34 4.35 -8.80
N ASP A 162 12.20 5.33 -9.05
CA ASP A 162 11.86 6.50 -9.86
C ASP A 162 11.83 6.11 -11.35
N ASP A 163 10.85 6.59 -12.12
CA ASP A 163 10.68 6.17 -13.51
C ASP A 163 11.87 6.55 -14.41
N THR A 164 12.62 7.59 -14.03
CA THR A 164 13.85 8.03 -14.71
C THR A 164 14.96 6.97 -14.68
N VAL A 165 14.84 5.98 -13.79
CA VAL A 165 15.79 4.87 -13.65
C VAL A 165 15.45 3.67 -14.55
N CYS A 166 14.22 3.60 -15.05
CA CYS A 166 13.64 2.39 -15.63
C CYS A 166 13.88 2.24 -17.16
N GLU A 167 15.12 2.39 -17.63
CA GLU A 167 15.44 2.28 -19.05
C GLU A 167 16.32 1.06 -19.39
N GLY A 168 16.21 0.58 -20.62
CA GLY A 168 17.12 -0.41 -21.22
C GLY A 168 17.33 -1.66 -20.36
N GLU A 169 18.58 -1.90 -19.98
CA GLU A 169 18.98 -3.08 -19.22
C GLU A 169 18.40 -3.16 -17.80
N THR A 170 18.13 -2.01 -17.17
CA THR A 170 17.49 -1.93 -15.85
C THR A 170 16.04 -2.40 -15.94
N LEU A 171 15.31 -2.00 -16.98
CA LEU A 171 13.93 -2.44 -17.20
C LEU A 171 13.83 -3.98 -17.33
N GLU A 172 14.77 -4.62 -18.03
CA GLU A 172 14.80 -6.09 -18.14
C GLU A 172 15.14 -6.77 -16.79
N ALA A 173 16.01 -6.15 -15.99
CA ALA A 173 16.29 -6.60 -14.63
C ALA A 173 15.02 -6.49 -13.75
N LEU A 174 14.25 -5.41 -13.86
CA LEU A 174 12.99 -5.23 -13.16
C LEU A 174 11.91 -6.24 -13.62
N LYS A 175 11.82 -6.55 -14.91
CA LYS A 175 10.92 -7.63 -15.38
C LYS A 175 11.28 -8.98 -14.75
N SER A 176 12.58 -9.23 -14.58
CA SER A 176 13.08 -10.41 -13.91
C SER A 176 12.73 -10.42 -12.43
N ILE A 177 12.89 -9.29 -11.70
CA ILE A 177 12.58 -9.21 -10.26
C ILE A 177 11.10 -9.47 -9.99
N ILE A 178 10.21 -8.83 -10.75
CA ILE A 178 8.76 -8.98 -10.54
C ILE A 178 8.28 -10.39 -10.87
N SER A 179 9.02 -11.16 -11.66
CA SER A 179 8.69 -12.55 -11.99
C SER A 179 9.06 -13.55 -10.89
N GLN A 180 9.78 -13.14 -9.85
CA GLN A 180 10.22 -14.03 -8.78
C GLN A 180 9.12 -14.33 -7.77
N ASP A 181 9.10 -15.52 -7.20
CA ASP A 181 8.01 -15.98 -6.32
C ASP A 181 7.92 -15.21 -5.00
N GLN A 182 9.05 -14.72 -4.48
CA GLN A 182 9.09 -13.97 -3.23
C GLN A 182 8.81 -12.48 -3.40
N PHE A 183 8.77 -11.98 -4.63
CA PHE A 183 8.52 -10.58 -4.91
C PHE A 183 7.01 -10.29 -4.78
N GLU A 184 6.66 -9.24 -4.04
CA GLU A 184 5.28 -8.91 -3.70
C GLU A 184 4.83 -7.62 -4.41
N GLU A 185 5.68 -6.60 -4.50
CA GLU A 185 5.24 -5.25 -4.82
C GLU A 185 6.30 -4.41 -5.54
N LEU A 186 5.93 -3.85 -6.70
CA LEU A 186 6.69 -2.83 -7.41
C LEU A 186 5.98 -1.48 -7.29
N THR A 187 6.67 -0.44 -6.84
CA THR A 187 6.20 0.94 -6.82
C THR A 187 7.04 1.76 -7.78
N ILE A 188 6.38 2.49 -8.68
CA ILE A 188 7.03 3.39 -9.64
C ILE A 188 6.59 4.83 -9.34
N LEU A 189 7.55 5.71 -9.11
CA LEU A 189 7.36 7.13 -8.82
C LEU A 189 7.41 7.95 -10.13
N ARG A 190 6.69 9.09 -10.16
CA ARG A 190 6.78 10.14 -11.21
C ARG A 190 6.51 9.66 -12.64
N ASN A 191 5.55 8.76 -12.74
CA ASN A 191 5.31 7.93 -13.91
C ASN A 191 4.94 8.69 -15.19
N ALA A 192 5.82 8.64 -16.20
CA ALA A 192 5.43 8.82 -17.59
C ALA A 192 5.91 7.64 -18.44
N GLY A 193 7.19 7.27 -18.41
CA GLY A 193 7.83 6.43 -19.44
C GLY A 193 7.32 4.99 -19.53
N VAL A 194 7.41 4.28 -18.41
CA VAL A 194 7.58 2.81 -18.39
C VAL A 194 6.33 2.01 -18.02
N VAL A 195 5.26 2.73 -17.67
CA VAL A 195 3.97 2.12 -17.30
C VAL A 195 3.50 1.16 -18.36
N ARG A 196 3.59 1.55 -19.64
CA ARG A 196 3.10 0.74 -20.76
C ARG A 196 3.86 -0.57 -20.86
N GLU A 197 5.17 -0.53 -20.72
CA GLU A 197 6.07 -1.67 -20.81
C GLU A 197 5.81 -2.65 -19.66
N PHE A 198 5.63 -2.14 -18.44
CA PHE A 198 5.26 -2.98 -17.29
C PHE A 198 3.86 -3.55 -17.43
N LEU A 199 2.86 -2.77 -17.82
CA LEU A 199 1.50 -3.26 -18.07
C LEU A 199 1.49 -4.35 -19.14
N GLN A 200 2.26 -4.15 -20.21
CA GLN A 200 2.42 -5.11 -21.30
C GLN A 200 3.09 -6.40 -20.81
N PHE A 201 4.21 -6.27 -20.10
CA PHE A 201 4.89 -7.41 -19.51
C PHE A 201 3.98 -8.17 -18.53
N TRP A 202 3.24 -7.43 -17.71
CA TRP A 202 2.35 -7.99 -16.70
C TRP A 202 1.18 -8.72 -17.34
N TRP A 203 0.63 -8.15 -18.41
CA TRP A 203 -0.37 -8.79 -19.23
C TRP A 203 0.13 -10.13 -19.71
N ASP A 204 1.27 -10.15 -20.41
CA ASP A 204 1.84 -11.33 -21.05
C ASP A 204 2.22 -12.43 -20.06
N ASN A 205 2.56 -12.05 -18.82
CA ASN A 205 3.04 -12.96 -17.77
C ASN A 205 2.09 -13.08 -16.57
N SER A 206 0.81 -12.72 -16.73
CA SER A 206 -0.18 -12.67 -15.65
C SER A 206 -0.17 -13.88 -14.70
N GLY A 207 -0.08 -15.12 -15.20
CA GLY A 207 -0.03 -16.31 -14.35
C GLY A 207 1.19 -16.40 -13.42
N LYS A 208 2.35 -15.82 -13.79
CA LYS A 208 3.54 -15.73 -12.93
C LYS A 208 3.48 -14.55 -11.96
N LEU A 209 2.55 -13.63 -12.20
CA LEU A 209 2.44 -12.37 -11.49
C LEU A 209 1.14 -12.28 -10.65
N THR A 210 0.37 -13.36 -10.60
CA THR A 210 -0.75 -13.51 -9.67
C THR A 210 -0.27 -13.29 -8.25
N GLY A 211 -0.96 -12.42 -7.51
CA GLY A 211 -0.61 -12.10 -6.13
C GLY A 211 0.38 -10.95 -5.96
N LYS A 212 0.88 -10.38 -7.05
CA LYS A 212 1.80 -9.24 -7.03
C LYS A 212 1.08 -7.93 -7.34
N SER A 213 1.58 -6.82 -6.80
CA SER A 213 1.03 -5.49 -7.08
C SER A 213 2.02 -4.56 -7.77
N LEU A 214 1.47 -3.74 -8.65
CA LEU A 214 2.12 -2.57 -9.25
C LEU A 214 1.45 -1.31 -8.72
N ILE A 215 2.21 -0.42 -8.10
CA ILE A 215 1.73 0.87 -7.62
C ILE A 215 2.39 1.96 -8.43
N LEU A 216 1.57 2.89 -8.89
CA LEU A 216 1.98 4.08 -9.59
C LEU A 216 1.72 5.25 -8.65
N LYS A 217 2.77 6.00 -8.29
CA LYS A 217 2.67 7.21 -7.47
C LYS A 217 3.04 8.44 -8.28
N GLU A 218 2.51 9.60 -7.89
CA GLU A 218 2.81 10.91 -8.50
C GLU A 218 2.59 10.88 -10.02
N ILE A 219 1.45 10.35 -10.44
CA ILE A 219 1.13 10.12 -11.84
C ILE A 219 0.69 11.45 -12.45
N HIS A 220 1.61 12.19 -13.06
CA HIS A 220 1.24 13.40 -13.81
C HIS A 220 0.90 13.07 -15.27
N GLU A 221 1.59 12.10 -15.88
CA GLU A 221 1.44 11.77 -17.30
C GLU A 221 1.08 10.30 -17.55
N GLY A 222 1.34 9.40 -16.59
CA GLY A 222 1.11 7.97 -16.72
C GLY A 222 -0.36 7.56 -16.86
N HIS A 223 -1.29 8.46 -16.51
CA HIS A 223 -2.73 8.23 -16.68
C HIS A 223 -3.10 7.96 -18.13
N ASP A 224 -2.60 8.77 -19.06
CA ASP A 224 -2.94 8.63 -20.47
C ASP A 224 -2.37 7.33 -21.06
N LYS A 225 -1.20 6.88 -20.58
CA LYS A 225 -0.64 5.58 -20.98
C LYS A 225 -1.43 4.39 -20.43
N LEU A 226 -1.89 4.47 -19.19
CA LEU A 226 -2.78 3.46 -18.60
C LEU A 226 -4.10 3.38 -19.38
N VAL A 227 -4.65 4.53 -19.75
CA VAL A 227 -5.85 4.65 -20.59
C VAL A 227 -5.63 4.08 -21.98
N GLU A 228 -4.53 4.47 -22.65
CA GLU A 228 -4.15 3.96 -23.97
C GLU A 228 -4.02 2.43 -23.96
N PHE A 229 -3.39 1.90 -22.90
CA PHE A 229 -3.25 0.45 -22.72
C PHE A 229 -4.61 -0.25 -22.67
N PHE A 230 -5.58 0.26 -21.91
CA PHE A 230 -6.92 -0.35 -21.85
C PHE A 230 -7.68 -0.23 -23.15
N LEU A 231 -7.59 0.90 -23.85
CA LEU A 231 -8.19 1.07 -25.17
C LEU A 231 -7.64 0.04 -26.15
N GLN A 232 -6.32 -0.04 -26.27
CA GLN A 232 -5.66 -0.95 -27.20
C GLN A 232 -6.08 -2.41 -26.97
N ARG A 233 -6.33 -2.78 -25.72
CA ARG A 233 -6.68 -4.16 -25.33
C ARG A 233 -8.16 -4.48 -25.40
N SER A 234 -9.03 -3.49 -25.31
CA SER A 234 -10.48 -3.69 -25.46
C SER A 234 -10.91 -4.01 -26.90
N GLY A 235 -10.04 -3.75 -27.88
CA GLY A 235 -10.39 -3.86 -29.31
C GLY A 235 -11.38 -2.78 -29.77
N GLU A 236 -11.79 -1.88 -28.88
CA GLU A 236 -12.66 -0.76 -29.22
C GLU A 236 -11.83 0.35 -29.84
N THR A 237 -12.14 0.70 -31.09
CA THR A 237 -11.64 1.94 -31.68
C THR A 237 -12.20 3.08 -30.82
N PRO A 238 -11.36 3.99 -30.27
CA PRO A 238 -11.88 5.05 -29.44
C PRO A 238 -12.82 5.92 -30.29
N GLN A 239 -14.12 5.84 -30.03
CA GLN A 239 -15.07 6.78 -30.62
C GLN A 239 -14.93 8.09 -29.86
N PHE A 240 -14.00 8.92 -30.34
CA PHE A 240 -13.85 10.29 -29.88
C PHE A 240 -15.08 11.08 -30.30
N HIS A 241 -16.11 11.07 -29.45
CA HIS A 241 -17.14 12.09 -29.53
C HIS A 241 -16.51 13.40 -29.05
N ILE A 242 -15.93 14.15 -29.99
CA ILE A 242 -15.52 15.53 -29.76
C ILE A 242 -16.82 16.30 -29.51
N LEU A 243 -17.18 16.47 -28.25
CA LEU A 243 -18.17 17.46 -27.85
C LEU A 243 -17.54 18.82 -28.15
N GLN A 244 -17.88 19.40 -29.30
CA GLN A 244 -17.45 20.73 -29.69
C GLN A 244 -17.87 21.74 -28.61
N GLY A 245 -16.92 22.28 -27.86
CA GLY A 245 -17.13 23.46 -27.02
C GLY A 245 -16.50 23.42 -25.64
N THR A 246 -16.12 22.26 -25.11
CA THR A 246 -15.41 22.16 -23.83
C THR A 246 -14.00 21.62 -24.08
N LYS A 247 -12.97 22.39 -23.70
CA LYS A 247 -11.57 21.90 -23.68
C LYS A 247 -11.38 20.72 -22.74
N ASP A 248 -12.37 20.45 -21.89
CA ASP A 248 -12.52 19.19 -21.22
C ASP A 248 -12.96 18.16 -22.25
N LEU A 249 -11.98 17.43 -22.79
CA LEU A 249 -12.18 16.08 -23.28
C LEU A 249 -12.75 15.27 -22.11
N VAL A 250 -14.05 15.42 -21.86
CA VAL A 250 -14.85 14.47 -21.10
C VAL A 250 -14.86 13.23 -21.98
N PHE A 251 -13.77 12.48 -21.89
CA PHE A 251 -13.63 11.19 -22.52
C PHE A 251 -14.81 10.38 -22.03
N GLY A 252 -15.81 10.20 -22.89
CA GLY A 252 -16.89 9.24 -22.73
C GLY A 252 -16.37 7.81 -22.85
N MET A 253 -15.18 7.53 -22.32
CA MET A 253 -14.65 6.20 -22.17
C MET A 253 -15.43 5.51 -21.08
N ARG A 254 -16.50 4.85 -21.49
CA ARG A 254 -16.94 3.65 -20.78
C ARG A 254 -15.86 2.60 -20.99
N PHE A 255 -14.74 2.72 -20.29
CA PHE A 255 -13.86 1.56 -20.18
C PHE A 255 -14.72 0.39 -19.69
N HIS A 256 -14.40 -0.80 -20.17
CA HIS A 256 -14.91 -2.07 -19.63
C HIS A 256 -14.33 -2.33 -18.22
N LEU A 257 -14.28 -1.28 -17.39
CA LEU A 257 -14.00 -1.36 -15.98
C LEU A 257 -15.33 -1.57 -15.27
N ASP A 258 -15.52 -2.79 -14.83
CA ASP A 258 -16.64 -3.13 -13.98
C ASP A 258 -16.28 -2.84 -12.53
N VAL A 259 -17.23 -2.27 -11.79
CA VAL A 259 -17.08 -2.19 -10.33
C VAL A 259 -17.11 -3.62 -9.80
N CYS A 260 -16.15 -3.96 -8.94
CA CYS A 260 -16.11 -5.27 -8.30
C CYS A 260 -17.33 -5.46 -7.40
N SER A 261 -17.85 -6.68 -7.40
CA SER A 261 -18.82 -7.13 -6.42
C SER A 261 -18.21 -7.16 -5.02
N LYS A 262 -19.05 -7.26 -3.99
CA LYS A 262 -18.58 -7.36 -2.61
C LYS A 262 -17.74 -8.63 -2.40
N GLU A 263 -18.15 -9.74 -3.00
CA GLU A 263 -17.46 -11.02 -2.91
C GLU A 263 -16.07 -10.95 -3.56
N GLU A 264 -15.94 -10.23 -4.68
CA GLU A 264 -14.65 -9.97 -5.31
C GLU A 264 -13.77 -9.06 -4.44
N CYS A 265 -14.32 -8.00 -3.86
CA CYS A 265 -13.58 -7.15 -2.92
C CYS A 265 -13.11 -7.94 -1.69
N ASP A 266 -13.98 -8.75 -1.08
CA ASP A 266 -13.65 -9.59 0.07
C ASP A 266 -12.57 -10.63 -0.29
N PHE A 267 -12.61 -11.19 -1.51
CA PHE A 267 -11.57 -12.06 -2.04
C PHE A 267 -10.23 -11.32 -2.17
N ILE A 268 -10.25 -10.12 -2.76
CA ILE A 268 -9.04 -9.31 -2.96
C ILE A 268 -8.41 -8.92 -1.63
N ASP A 269 -9.22 -8.49 -0.67
CA ASP A 269 -8.78 -8.14 0.67
C ASP A 269 -8.15 -9.33 1.39
N LYS A 270 -8.78 -10.51 1.27
CA LYS A 270 -8.33 -11.74 1.92
C LYS A 270 -6.99 -12.24 1.37
N TYR A 271 -6.82 -12.29 0.05
CA TYR A 271 -5.68 -12.97 -0.57
C TYR A 271 -4.55 -12.02 -0.96
N TYR A 272 -4.86 -10.77 -1.28
CA TYR A 272 -3.89 -9.84 -1.85
C TYR A 272 -3.57 -8.66 -0.94
N ARG A 273 -4.10 -8.70 0.29
CA ARG A 273 -3.82 -7.74 1.36
C ARG A 273 -3.94 -6.30 0.84
N HIS A 274 -5.04 -6.02 0.14
CA HIS A 274 -5.33 -4.71 -0.43
C HIS A 274 -5.13 -3.56 0.58
N ASN A 275 -5.40 -3.84 1.85
CA ASN A 275 -5.32 -2.90 2.97
C ASN A 275 -3.88 -2.59 3.46
N GLN A 276 -2.81 -3.09 2.83
CA GLN A 276 -1.45 -2.65 3.18
C GLN A 276 -1.15 -1.21 2.75
N ILE A 277 -1.81 -0.75 1.68
CA ILE A 277 -1.73 0.64 1.23
C ILE A 277 -3.06 1.26 1.52
N VAL A 278 -3.05 2.32 2.30
CA VAL A 278 -4.25 3.04 2.66
C VAL A 278 -4.24 4.33 1.89
N PHE A 279 -5.12 4.35 0.90
CA PHE A 279 -5.59 5.59 0.32
C PHE A 279 -6.34 6.37 1.39
N GLU A 280 -6.15 7.68 1.42
CA GLU A 280 -6.87 8.54 2.36
C GLU A 280 -8.38 8.49 2.05
N GLU A 281 -8.72 8.50 0.75
CA GLU A 281 -10.07 8.29 0.25
C GLU A 281 -10.07 7.20 -0.84
N PRO A 282 -10.10 5.89 -0.48
CA PRO A 282 -10.02 4.82 -1.47
C PRO A 282 -11.21 4.85 -2.43
N SER A 283 -10.93 4.67 -3.72
CA SER A 283 -11.96 4.38 -4.72
C SER A 283 -12.65 3.03 -4.45
N CYS A 284 -13.73 2.75 -5.18
CA CYS A 284 -14.15 1.36 -5.36
C CYS A 284 -13.03 0.56 -6.05
N VAL A 285 -13.03 -0.77 -5.90
CA VAL A 285 -12.17 -1.63 -6.72
C VAL A 285 -12.87 -1.85 -8.06
N TYR A 286 -12.15 -1.58 -9.14
CA TYR A 286 -12.59 -1.82 -10.51
C TYR A 286 -11.86 -3.04 -11.06
N LYS A 287 -12.47 -3.76 -12.00
CA LYS A 287 -11.83 -4.86 -12.73
C LYS A 287 -11.90 -4.62 -14.23
N PHE A 288 -10.75 -4.80 -14.89
CA PHE A 288 -10.61 -4.90 -16.33
C PHE A 288 -10.49 -6.37 -16.69
N LYS A 289 -11.34 -6.85 -17.59
CA LYS A 289 -11.23 -8.19 -18.17
C LYS A 289 -10.78 -8.07 -19.62
N GLY A 290 -9.79 -8.86 -20.00
CA GLY A 290 -9.43 -9.01 -21.41
C GLY A 290 -8.88 -10.39 -21.71
N GLY A 291 -8.74 -10.68 -23.01
CA GLY A 291 -8.56 -12.05 -23.51
C GLY A 291 -9.89 -12.78 -23.72
N GLU A 292 -9.83 -13.93 -24.41
CA GLU A 292 -10.99 -14.76 -24.74
C GLU A 292 -10.84 -16.15 -24.11
N GLY A 293 -11.96 -16.74 -23.66
CA GLY A 293 -12.01 -18.09 -23.11
C GLY A 293 -11.09 -18.29 -21.89
N ASP A 294 -10.33 -19.39 -21.90
CA ASP A 294 -9.42 -19.77 -20.81
C ASP A 294 -8.20 -18.84 -20.66
N ALA A 295 -7.97 -17.95 -21.65
CA ALA A 295 -6.95 -16.91 -21.59
C ALA A 295 -7.47 -15.59 -21.00
N GLN A 296 -8.69 -15.59 -20.46
CA GLN A 296 -9.25 -14.41 -19.80
C GLN A 296 -8.43 -14.04 -18.57
N ARG A 297 -7.94 -12.81 -18.56
CA ARG A 297 -7.13 -12.22 -17.48
C ARG A 297 -7.93 -11.12 -16.81
N THR A 298 -7.83 -11.03 -15.49
CA THR A 298 -8.49 -9.97 -14.72
C THR A 298 -7.45 -9.09 -14.04
N LEU A 299 -7.50 -7.80 -14.35
CA LEU A 299 -6.72 -6.76 -13.69
C LEU A 299 -7.63 -5.93 -12.79
N TYR A 300 -7.31 -5.88 -11.51
CA TYR A 300 -7.99 -5.06 -10.52
C TYR A 300 -7.28 -3.72 -10.34
N ILE A 301 -8.07 -2.67 -10.18
CA ILE A 301 -7.60 -1.28 -10.12
C ILE A 301 -8.29 -0.59 -8.96
N SER A 302 -7.51 0.10 -8.15
CA SER A 302 -7.99 0.98 -7.08
C SER A 302 -7.10 2.21 -7.02
N PHE A 303 -7.62 3.34 -6.60
CA PHE A 303 -6.87 4.58 -6.56
C PHE A 303 -7.35 5.50 -5.45
N ASP A 304 -6.51 6.48 -5.08
CA ASP A 304 -6.87 7.48 -4.08
C ASP A 304 -7.71 8.60 -4.73
N CYS A 305 -8.89 8.87 -4.16
CA CYS A 305 -9.78 9.93 -4.59
C CYS A 305 -9.43 11.29 -3.97
N ASN A 306 -8.56 11.34 -2.96
CA ASN A 306 -8.36 12.57 -2.16
C ASN A 306 -7.74 13.74 -2.95
N ASN A 307 -7.18 13.48 -4.13
CA ASN A 307 -6.68 14.53 -5.01
C ASN A 307 -7.72 15.11 -5.98
N ALA A 308 -8.95 14.59 -5.97
CA ALA A 308 -10.05 15.20 -6.71
C ALA A 308 -10.49 16.49 -5.97
N PHE A 309 -9.83 17.60 -6.29
CA PHE A 309 -10.19 19.00 -6.01
C PHE A 309 -9.61 19.69 -4.75
N GLU A 310 -8.42 20.30 -4.89
CA GLU A 310 -8.17 21.66 -4.35
C GLU A 310 -8.85 22.78 -5.19
N VAL A 311 -9.63 22.46 -6.23
CA VAL A 311 -10.28 23.44 -7.12
C VAL A 311 -11.72 23.82 -6.69
N ALA A 312 -12.24 23.32 -5.56
CA ALA A 312 -13.52 23.79 -5.01
C ALA A 312 -13.39 24.26 -3.56
N ARG A 313 -13.20 25.57 -3.40
CA ARG A 313 -13.41 26.31 -2.14
C ARG A 313 -14.66 25.82 -1.38
N TYR A 314 -14.51 24.95 -0.38
CA TYR A 314 -15.44 24.83 0.76
C TYR A 314 -14.77 24.12 1.95
N SER A 315 -14.37 24.95 2.93
CA SER A 315 -14.04 24.66 4.34
C SER A 315 -14.13 23.19 4.84
N PRO A 316 -13.00 22.61 5.32
CA PRO A 316 -12.91 21.26 5.93
C PRO A 316 -13.67 21.05 7.26
N ARG A 317 -14.41 22.05 7.78
CA ARG A 317 -14.94 22.02 9.16
C ARG A 317 -16.19 21.16 9.40
N ARG A 318 -16.71 20.42 8.41
CA ARG A 318 -17.99 19.68 8.53
C ARG A 318 -17.94 18.16 8.61
N PHE A 319 -16.81 17.50 8.32
CA PHE A 319 -16.71 16.04 8.47
C PHE A 319 -16.25 15.59 9.86
N ALA A 320 -15.27 16.27 10.49
CA ALA A 320 -14.85 15.97 11.86
C ALA A 320 -15.96 16.18 12.92
N LYS A 321 -16.88 17.14 12.70
CA LYS A 321 -18.03 17.38 13.61
C LYS A 321 -19.11 16.30 13.56
N ARG A 322 -19.15 15.44 12.53
CA ARG A 322 -20.13 14.34 12.44
C ARG A 322 -19.71 13.08 13.19
N TYR A 323 -18.40 12.84 13.35
CA TYR A 323 -17.90 11.80 14.25
C TYR A 323 -18.02 12.21 15.73
N ALA A 324 -17.60 13.44 16.09
CA ALA A 324 -17.66 13.92 17.48
C ALA A 324 -19.09 14.12 18.04
N ARG A 325 -20.11 14.31 17.20
CA ARG A 325 -21.52 14.37 17.64
C ARG A 325 -22.17 13.00 17.83
N ARG A 326 -21.58 11.92 17.30
CA ARG A 326 -22.08 10.54 17.46
C ARG A 326 -21.67 9.94 18.80
N GLU A 327 -20.52 10.34 19.32
CA GLU A 327 -20.00 9.89 20.63
C GLU A 327 -20.75 10.52 21.82
N LYS A 328 -21.18 11.79 21.69
CA LYS A 328 -21.96 12.46 22.74
C LYS A 328 -23.42 12.00 22.89
N ARG A 329 -23.98 11.26 21.93
CA ARG A 329 -25.32 10.66 22.07
C ARG A 329 -25.30 9.26 22.69
N SER A 330 -24.15 8.60 22.71
CA SER A 330 -24.00 7.25 23.29
C SER A 330 -23.81 7.26 24.82
N TYR A 331 -23.64 8.43 25.45
CA TYR A 331 -23.40 8.58 26.90
C TYR A 331 -24.54 9.32 27.64
N HIS A 332 -25.70 9.51 27.01
CA HIS A 332 -26.83 10.21 27.65
C HIS A 332 -28.16 9.45 27.60
N GLU A 333 -28.14 8.17 27.24
CA GLU A 333 -29.32 7.29 27.21
C GLU A 333 -29.16 6.04 28.08
N SER A 334 -28.46 6.19 29.21
CA SER A 334 -28.37 5.16 30.25
C SER A 334 -28.32 5.80 31.63
N ASP A 335 -29.34 6.58 31.96
CA ASP A 335 -29.67 6.95 33.35
C ASP A 335 -31.10 7.52 33.36
N THR A 336 -32.10 6.64 33.37
CA THR A 336 -33.42 6.86 34.00
C THR A 336 -34.26 5.60 33.89
N GLU A 337 -34.19 4.74 34.90
CA GLU A 337 -35.26 3.78 35.19
C GLU A 337 -35.34 3.53 36.71
N SER A 338 -36.41 4.03 37.33
CA SER A 338 -37.16 3.41 38.43
C SER A 338 -38.41 4.26 38.67
N ASP A 339 -39.58 3.79 38.23
CA ASP A 339 -40.50 3.12 39.15
C ASP A 339 -41.85 2.76 38.51
N GLU A 340 -42.25 1.53 38.84
CA GLU A 340 -43.60 1.03 39.11
C GLU A 340 -44.69 0.93 38.01
N SER A 341 -44.87 -0.33 37.59
CA SER A 341 -46.08 -1.15 37.83
C SER A 341 -47.23 -1.21 36.80
N THR A 342 -47.55 -2.48 36.51
CA THR A 342 -48.87 -3.12 36.28
C THR A 342 -49.52 -3.21 34.90
N SER A 343 -49.74 -4.50 34.55
CA SER A 343 -50.88 -5.13 33.88
C SER A 343 -51.04 -5.04 32.37
N GLY A 344 -50.84 -6.20 31.73
CA GLY A 344 -51.92 -6.95 31.07
C GLY A 344 -52.29 -6.55 29.64
N GLY A 345 -51.94 -7.40 28.68
CA GLY A 345 -52.53 -7.37 27.34
C GLY A 345 -51.78 -8.26 26.35
N ASP A 346 -52.36 -9.42 26.04
CA ASP A 346 -52.07 -10.23 24.85
C ASP A 346 -52.23 -9.41 23.57
N TRP A 347 -51.43 -9.71 22.55
CA TRP A 347 -51.80 -10.01 21.15
C TRP A 347 -50.58 -9.81 20.21
N HIS A 348 -50.43 -10.79 19.31
CA HIS A 348 -49.67 -10.82 18.06
C HIS A 348 -48.17 -11.12 18.04
N SER A 349 -47.89 -12.34 17.58
CA SER A 349 -46.73 -12.77 16.81
C SER A 349 -46.36 -11.77 15.71
N ASP A 350 -45.08 -11.40 15.63
CA ASP A 350 -44.23 -11.49 14.43
C ASP A 350 -42.83 -10.89 14.68
N LEU A 351 -41.86 -11.35 13.89
CA LEU A 351 -40.57 -10.73 13.57
C LEU A 351 -39.40 -10.86 14.58
N CYS A 352 -38.64 -11.94 14.43
CA CYS A 352 -37.18 -11.88 14.50
C CYS A 352 -36.62 -12.09 13.10
N ASP A 353 -36.68 -11.04 12.28
CA ASP A 353 -35.89 -10.89 11.07
C ASP A 353 -34.73 -9.94 11.42
N TRP A 354 -33.59 -10.51 11.79
CA TRP A 354 -32.35 -9.74 11.91
C TRP A 354 -31.81 -9.48 10.50
N GLY A 355 -32.46 -8.53 9.84
CA GLY A 355 -31.99 -7.96 8.59
C GLY A 355 -30.56 -7.46 8.75
N THR A 356 -29.64 -8.15 8.10
CA THR A 356 -28.33 -7.63 7.71
C THR A 356 -28.54 -6.28 7.05
N THR A 357 -28.28 -5.19 7.78
CA THR A 357 -28.27 -3.86 7.20
C THR A 357 -27.00 -3.73 6.37
N GLU A 358 -27.11 -4.17 5.13
CA GLU A 358 -26.23 -3.76 4.05
C GLU A 358 -26.11 -2.23 4.08
N ARG A 359 -24.90 -1.74 4.30
CA ARG A 359 -24.58 -0.35 3.97
C ARG A 359 -24.57 -0.27 2.44
N PRO A 360 -25.37 0.59 1.81
CA PRO A 360 -25.16 0.89 0.41
C PRO A 360 -23.83 1.63 0.31
N ALA A 361 -22.93 1.12 -0.53
CA ALA A 361 -21.90 1.94 -1.17
C ALA A 361 -22.56 3.25 -1.62
N SER A 362 -21.86 4.37 -1.45
CA SER A 362 -22.37 5.70 -1.74
C SER A 362 -23.19 5.71 -3.05
N ARG A 363 -24.47 6.07 -2.94
CA ARG A 363 -25.51 5.97 -3.99
C ARG A 363 -25.33 6.94 -5.18
N LYS A 364 -24.09 7.33 -5.50
CA LYS A 364 -23.73 7.93 -6.78
C LYS A 364 -22.49 7.24 -7.31
N GLY A 365 -22.68 5.98 -7.74
CA GLY A 365 -21.76 5.27 -8.61
C GLY A 365 -21.71 5.98 -9.98
N HIS A 366 -21.07 7.14 -10.03
CA HIS A 366 -20.65 7.69 -11.30
C HIS A 366 -19.54 6.76 -11.79
N LYS A 367 -19.82 6.02 -12.88
CA LYS A 367 -18.83 5.32 -13.71
C LYS A 367 -17.91 6.33 -14.43
N ASN A 368 -17.50 7.39 -13.74
CA ASN A 368 -16.72 8.44 -14.35
C ASN A 368 -15.26 8.18 -14.02
N LEU A 369 -14.58 7.56 -14.97
CA LEU A 369 -13.16 7.25 -14.86
C LEU A 369 -12.29 8.50 -15.03
N SER A 370 -12.91 9.68 -15.15
CA SER A 370 -12.23 10.97 -14.96
C SER A 370 -11.45 11.01 -13.65
N PHE A 371 -11.94 10.38 -12.57
CA PHE A 371 -11.24 10.37 -11.28
C PHE A 371 -9.90 9.65 -11.32
N ILE A 372 -9.69 8.71 -12.26
CA ILE A 372 -8.39 8.07 -12.41
C ILE A 372 -7.34 9.11 -12.77
N ARG A 373 -7.68 10.13 -13.58
CA ARG A 373 -6.73 11.18 -14.03
C ARG A 373 -6.28 12.12 -12.93
N ASP A 374 -7.08 12.24 -11.87
CA ASP A 374 -6.78 13.11 -10.73
C ASP A 374 -6.13 12.32 -9.59
N ALA A 375 -5.99 11.00 -9.73
CA ALA A 375 -5.46 10.15 -8.67
C ALA A 375 -3.93 10.27 -8.57
N SER A 376 -3.42 10.69 -7.41
CA SER A 376 -1.98 10.66 -7.13
C SER A 376 -1.40 9.26 -7.01
N HIS A 377 -2.26 8.28 -6.68
CA HIS A 377 -1.86 6.91 -6.42
C HIS A 377 -2.83 5.96 -7.12
N ILE A 378 -2.29 5.09 -7.97
CA ILE A 378 -3.04 3.99 -8.57
C ILE A 378 -2.36 2.69 -8.18
N ARG A 379 -3.15 1.74 -7.71
CA ARG A 379 -2.71 0.37 -7.47
C ARG A 379 -3.38 -0.56 -8.47
N LEU A 380 -2.54 -1.39 -9.07
CA LEU A 380 -2.87 -2.41 -10.04
C LEU A 380 -2.53 -3.77 -9.47
N PHE A 381 -3.44 -4.72 -9.61
CA PHE A 381 -3.33 -6.05 -9.05
C PHE A 381 -3.88 -7.09 -10.04
N PHE A 382 -3.14 -8.16 -10.32
CA PHE A 382 -3.57 -9.22 -11.25
C PHE A 382 -3.95 -10.49 -10.46
N ALA A 383 -5.17 -11.00 -10.68
CA ALA A 383 -5.60 -12.28 -10.14
C ALA A 383 -5.53 -13.39 -11.18
#